data_AF-A0A934AHF4-F1
#
_entry.id   AF-A0A934AHF4-F1
#
_cell.length_a   1.000
_cell.length_b   1.000
_cell.length_c   1.000
_cell.angle_alpha   90.00
_cell.angle_beta   90.00
_cell.angle_gamma   90.00
#
_symmetry.space_group_name_H-M   'P 1'
#
loop_
_entity.id
_entity.type
_entity.pdbx_description
1 polymer ?
#
loop_
_entity_poly.entity_id
_entity_poly.type
_entity_poly.pdbx_seq_one_letter_code
_entity_poly.pdbx_strand_id
1 'polypeptide(L)'
;MEQHPVPQNVTTFQFRLIGDWTIKQFGYLAGGAIAAYVCFKLPLPFFFRWPLAVGLPVFGFGLAFVPIEERPMDVWILSFFKSIYSPTEYLWSRSAGQKPASRPVPPPASSPRPFFSHAPAPAQAMPTIAAPQPATITPRILTYRPTDVFAWLKDWLKSRPKAPPSAASDVFRPETTPSVTGKRLDISTPPTVAVGPAPAADQAIASATAKTAALQEKLNTLTAELTSKTVTESRILELQKQLSVALSQKNTMEQDLMRLRQQINRQPPATTPLRQATMATPVAVSQPTVRIISPEAAVRAGLPRLTTFPNVVTGIIKDPNRELLSGVLVTVRDKEGIPLRALKTNRVGQFAASTPLPNGTYVVEVEDPRARFVFDRAQITVTGALLPPLEITAKGQKELTREKLTKEIFGNQI
;
A
#
# COMPACT_ATOMS: atom_id res chain seq x y z
N MET A 1 -9.73 3.52 25.38
CA MET A 1 -9.39 3.00 24.05
C MET A 1 -8.04 3.57 23.70
N GLU A 2 -6.97 2.80 23.86
CA GLU A 2 -5.63 3.25 23.47
C GLU A 2 -5.56 3.28 21.94
N GLN A 3 -5.24 4.46 21.40
CA GLN A 3 -5.20 4.68 19.97
C GLN A 3 -3.84 4.21 19.45
N HIS A 4 -3.79 2.99 18.92
CA HIS A 4 -2.60 2.50 18.24
C HIS A 4 -2.37 3.30 16.93
N PRO A 5 -1.12 3.72 16.65
CA PRO A 5 -0.81 4.46 15.44
C PRO A 5 -1.06 3.60 14.19
N VAL A 6 -1.71 4.20 13.20
CA VAL A 6 -2.00 3.56 11.91
C VAL A 6 -0.67 3.24 11.20
N PRO A 7 -0.50 2.03 10.63
CA PRO A 7 0.70 1.67 9.88
C PRO A 7 0.88 2.65 8.71
N GLN A 8 2.01 3.36 8.68
CA GLN A 8 2.39 4.19 7.54
C GLN A 8 2.60 3.30 6.32
N ASN A 9 1.98 3.68 5.20
CA ASN A 9 2.11 2.96 3.94
C ASN A 9 3.58 2.95 3.48
N VAL A 10 4.16 1.75 3.39
CA VAL A 10 5.49 1.45 2.83
C VAL A 10 5.48 1.38 1.30
N THR A 11 4.66 2.19 0.62
CA THR A 11 4.61 2.21 -0.85
C THR A 11 5.82 2.94 -1.42
N THR A 12 7.01 2.36 -1.29
CA THR A 12 8.24 2.81 -1.95
C THR A 12 8.23 2.34 -3.40
N PHE A 13 7.22 2.75 -4.17
CA PHE A 13 7.23 2.53 -5.61
C PHE A 13 8.10 3.61 -6.24
N GLN A 14 9.32 3.26 -6.65
CA GLN A 14 10.16 4.16 -7.43
C GLN A 14 9.63 4.16 -8.86
N PHE A 15 9.12 5.30 -9.33
CA PHE A 15 8.67 5.44 -10.71
C PHE A 15 9.85 5.26 -11.66
N ARG A 16 9.81 4.15 -12.41
CA ARG A 16 10.68 3.89 -13.55
C ARG A 16 10.03 4.54 -14.76
N LEU A 17 10.60 5.64 -15.26
CA LEU A 17 10.04 6.40 -16.39
C LEU A 17 10.84 6.16 -17.68
N ILE A 18 12.12 5.79 -17.57
CA ILE A 18 13.00 5.50 -18.71
C ILE A 18 13.40 4.03 -18.62
N GLY A 19 12.66 3.16 -19.30
CA GLY A 19 12.87 1.71 -19.24
C GLY A 19 12.81 1.19 -17.80
N ASP A 20 13.85 0.43 -17.39
CA ASP A 20 13.98 -0.09 -16.03
C ASP A 20 14.54 0.91 -15.00
N TRP A 21 14.85 2.15 -15.42
CA TRP A 21 15.55 3.12 -14.58
C TRP A 21 14.60 4.19 -14.03
N THR A 22 14.89 4.60 -12.79
CA THR A 22 14.20 5.71 -12.15
C THR A 22 14.62 7.06 -12.73
N ILE A 23 13.76 8.07 -12.63
CA ILE A 23 14.10 9.43 -13.08
C ILE A 23 15.40 9.96 -12.45
N LYS A 24 15.63 9.58 -11.19
CA LYS A 24 16.79 10.00 -10.41
C LYS A 24 18.07 9.36 -10.93
N GLN A 25 18.05 8.04 -11.15
CA GLN A 25 19.18 7.29 -11.69
C GLN A 25 19.57 7.78 -13.08
N PHE A 26 18.58 8.02 -13.94
CA PHE A 26 18.82 8.63 -15.24
C PHE A 26 19.42 10.04 -15.10
N GLY A 27 18.90 10.85 -14.18
CA GLY A 27 19.41 12.19 -13.89
C GLY A 27 20.88 12.20 -13.44
N TYR A 28 21.29 11.27 -12.57
CA TYR A 28 22.68 11.14 -12.13
C TYR A 28 23.62 10.73 -13.28
N LEU A 29 23.18 9.76 -14.10
CA LEU A 29 23.96 9.30 -15.24
C LEU A 29 24.10 10.40 -16.31
N ALA A 30 22.99 11.06 -16.66
CA ALA A 30 22.99 12.18 -17.61
C ALA A 30 23.82 13.35 -17.09
N GLY A 31 23.71 13.68 -15.80
CA GLY A 31 24.52 14.73 -15.16
C GLY A 31 26.02 14.42 -15.23
N GLY A 32 26.42 13.19 -14.94
CA GLY A 32 27.81 12.73 -15.07
C GLY A 32 28.34 12.84 -16.50
N ALA A 33 27.54 12.43 -17.49
CA ALA A 33 27.90 12.51 -18.91
C ALA A 33 28.00 13.97 -19.41
N ILE A 34 27.06 14.84 -19.03
CA ILE A 34 27.08 16.26 -19.38
C ILE A 34 28.31 16.93 -18.76
N ALA A 35 28.57 16.67 -17.47
CA ALA A 35 29.72 17.25 -16.79
C ALA A 35 31.05 16.74 -17.38
N ALA A 36 31.13 15.47 -17.79
CA ALA A 36 32.25 14.92 -18.54
C ALA A 36 32.49 15.67 -19.85
N TYR A 37 31.42 15.92 -20.61
CA TYR A 37 31.48 16.64 -21.87
C TYR A 37 31.93 18.10 -21.69
N VAL A 38 31.41 18.78 -20.66
CA VAL A 38 31.83 20.15 -20.31
C VAL A 38 33.32 20.17 -19.95
N CYS A 39 33.79 19.24 -19.11
CA CYS A 39 35.21 19.12 -18.76
C CYS A 39 36.09 18.81 -19.98
N PHE A 40 35.57 18.05 -20.94
CA PHE A 40 36.23 17.76 -22.22
C PHE A 40 36.20 18.95 -23.20
N LYS A 41 35.32 19.94 -23.02
CA LYS A 41 35.29 21.16 -23.85
C LYS A 41 36.06 22.32 -23.23
N LEU A 42 36.28 22.32 -21.92
CA LEU A 42 37.14 23.29 -21.25
C LEU A 42 38.62 23.10 -21.69
N PRO A 43 39.38 24.20 -21.92
CA PRO A 43 40.81 24.15 -22.23
C PRO A 43 41.63 23.87 -20.97
N LEU A 44 41.41 22.70 -20.36
CA LEU A 44 42.16 22.21 -19.21
C LEU A 44 43.46 21.50 -19.66
N PRO A 45 44.54 21.58 -18.88
CA PRO A 45 45.76 20.81 -19.13
C PRO A 45 45.46 19.31 -19.24
N PHE A 46 46.20 18.60 -20.10
CA PHE A 46 46.01 17.18 -20.39
C PHE A 46 45.85 16.31 -19.14
N PHE A 47 46.66 16.59 -18.11
CA PHE A 47 46.68 15.85 -16.84
C PHE A 47 45.36 15.92 -16.07
N PHE A 48 44.66 17.06 -16.10
CA PHE A 48 43.37 17.20 -15.40
C PHE A 48 42.19 16.81 -16.27
N ARG A 49 42.28 17.06 -17.58
CA ARG A 49 41.22 16.81 -18.55
C ARG A 49 40.76 15.36 -18.57
N TRP A 50 41.69 14.41 -18.74
CA TRP A 50 41.34 13.00 -18.96
C TRP A 50 40.80 12.29 -17.70
N PRO A 51 41.44 12.43 -16.52
CA PRO A 51 40.90 11.86 -15.30
C PRO A 51 39.53 12.43 -14.94
N LEU A 52 39.29 13.71 -15.21
CA LEU A 52 38.00 14.35 -14.96
C LEU A 52 36.94 13.86 -15.97
N ALA A 53 37.30 13.81 -17.25
CA ALA A 53 36.41 13.32 -18.32
C ALA A 53 35.98 11.85 -18.13
N VAL A 54 36.84 11.00 -17.54
CA VAL A 54 36.53 9.60 -17.26
C VAL A 54 35.95 9.41 -15.85
N GLY A 55 36.43 10.16 -14.86
CA GLY A 55 36.04 10.03 -13.46
C GLY A 55 34.60 10.51 -13.18
N LEU A 56 34.17 11.62 -13.79
CA LEU A 56 32.80 12.13 -13.62
C LEU A 56 31.68 11.18 -14.10
N PRO A 57 31.77 10.56 -15.29
CA PRO A 57 30.73 9.62 -15.72
C PRO A 57 30.76 8.33 -14.89
N VAL A 58 31.94 7.85 -14.47
CA VAL A 58 32.06 6.71 -13.55
C VAL A 58 31.44 7.03 -12.18
N PHE A 59 31.67 8.24 -11.66
CA PHE A 59 31.07 8.70 -10.43
C PHE A 59 29.54 8.85 -10.55
N GLY A 60 29.04 9.39 -11.67
CA GLY A 60 27.61 9.47 -11.96
C GLY A 60 26.94 8.09 -12.05
N PHE A 61 27.63 7.10 -12.62
CA PHE A 61 27.18 5.71 -12.62
C PHE A 61 27.15 5.12 -11.21
N GLY A 62 28.20 5.37 -10.40
CA GLY A 62 28.26 4.98 -8.99
C GLY A 62 27.06 5.49 -8.20
N LEU A 63 26.73 6.78 -8.34
CA LEU A 63 25.59 7.40 -7.68
C LEU A 63 24.24 6.76 -8.05
N ALA A 64 24.11 6.25 -9.29
CA ALA A 64 22.87 5.66 -9.78
C ALA A 64 22.68 4.18 -9.39
N PHE A 65 23.76 3.39 -9.41
CA PHE A 65 23.66 1.92 -9.37
C PHE A 65 24.36 1.24 -8.20
N VAL A 66 25.19 1.95 -7.43
CA VAL A 66 25.95 1.35 -6.32
C VAL A 66 25.29 1.71 -4.99
N PRO A 67 24.56 0.80 -4.34
CA PRO A 67 24.09 1.00 -2.96
C PRO A 67 25.21 0.73 -1.95
N ILE A 68 25.22 1.49 -0.85
CA ILE A 68 26.12 1.32 0.30
C ILE A 68 25.25 1.10 1.54
N GLU A 69 25.49 0.00 2.27
CA GLU A 69 24.77 -0.34 3.51
C GLU A 69 23.23 -0.30 3.37
N GLU A 70 22.69 -0.89 2.31
CA GLU A 70 21.24 -0.92 2.00
C GLU A 70 20.63 0.48 1.71
N ARG A 71 21.47 1.49 1.46
CA ARG A 71 21.05 2.86 1.12
C ARG A 71 21.65 3.29 -0.22
N PRO A 72 20.93 4.11 -1.00
CA PRO A 72 21.49 4.64 -2.23
C PRO A 72 22.65 5.59 -1.91
N MET A 73 23.69 5.57 -2.75
CA MET A 73 24.96 6.26 -2.51
C MET A 73 24.79 7.78 -2.33
N ASP A 74 23.82 8.38 -3.01
CA ASP A 74 23.46 9.79 -2.85
C ASP A 74 23.11 10.13 -1.39
N VAL A 75 22.22 9.35 -0.77
CA VAL A 75 21.78 9.53 0.63
C VAL A 75 22.94 9.31 1.58
N TRP A 76 23.79 8.33 1.29
CA TRP A 76 24.99 8.07 2.07
C TRP A 76 25.95 9.28 2.03
N ILE A 77 26.26 9.81 0.84
CA ILE A 77 27.11 11.01 0.67
C ILE A 77 26.53 12.24 1.39
N LEU A 78 25.24 12.50 1.23
CA LEU A 78 24.56 13.62 1.90
C LEU A 78 24.63 13.48 3.43
N SER A 79 24.46 12.25 3.93
CA SER A 79 24.54 11.97 5.37
C SER A 79 25.97 12.08 5.88
N PHE A 80 26.96 11.65 5.09
CA PHE A 80 28.38 11.76 5.40
C PHE A 80 28.80 13.22 5.56
N PHE A 81 28.50 14.08 4.57
CA PHE A 81 28.81 15.51 4.68
C PHE A 81 28.02 16.17 5.81
N LYS A 82 26.74 15.82 5.97
CA LYS A 82 25.95 16.32 7.10
C LYS A 82 26.57 15.92 8.44
N SER A 83 27.11 14.71 8.55
CA SER A 83 27.76 14.22 9.76
C SER A 83 29.09 14.93 10.04
N ILE A 84 29.87 15.23 8.99
CA ILE A 84 31.14 15.96 9.12
C ILE A 84 30.89 17.38 9.66
N TYR A 85 29.86 18.05 9.16
CA TYR A 85 29.56 19.43 9.53
C TYR A 85 28.55 19.56 10.68
N SER A 86 27.98 18.46 11.18
CA SER A 86 27.08 18.51 12.33
C SER A 86 27.84 18.62 13.65
N PRO A 87 27.37 19.43 14.60
CA PRO A 87 28.00 19.50 15.92
C PRO A 87 27.87 18.16 16.65
N THR A 88 28.94 17.75 17.34
CA THR A 88 28.98 16.52 18.13
C THR A 88 28.20 16.63 19.44
N GLU A 89 27.98 17.86 19.93
CA GLU A 89 27.26 18.11 21.17
C GLU A 89 25.83 18.63 20.89
N TYR A 90 24.84 17.90 21.39
CA TYR A 90 23.45 18.32 21.39
C TYR A 90 23.04 18.69 22.81
N LEU A 91 22.74 19.96 23.04
CA LEU A 91 22.10 20.40 24.29
C LEU A 91 20.60 20.19 24.20
N TRP A 92 20.05 19.45 25.17
CA TRP A 92 18.61 19.26 25.25
C TRP A 92 17.92 20.56 25.67
N SER A 93 17.03 21.06 24.81
CA SER A 93 16.13 22.16 25.15
C SER A 93 14.69 21.67 25.14
N ARG A 94 13.97 21.94 26.22
CA ARG A 94 12.50 21.77 26.24
C ARG A 94 11.93 22.85 25.35
N SER A 95 11.43 22.49 24.18
CA SER A 95 10.68 23.42 23.35
C SER A 95 9.42 23.85 24.12
N ALA A 96 9.25 25.16 24.34
CA ALA A 96 8.19 25.74 25.16
C ALA A 96 6.76 25.41 24.67
N GLY A 97 6.60 24.69 23.55
CA GLY A 97 5.32 24.22 23.01
C GLY A 97 4.98 22.76 23.32
N GLN A 98 5.87 21.97 23.92
CA GLN A 98 5.60 20.56 24.20
C GLN A 98 4.85 20.43 25.53
N LYS A 99 3.53 20.67 25.49
CA LYS A 99 2.65 20.39 26.64
C LYS A 99 2.86 18.94 27.06
N PRO A 100 3.30 18.66 28.30
CA PRO A 100 3.35 17.30 28.79
C PRO A 100 1.94 16.73 28.70
N ALA A 101 1.79 15.57 28.05
CA ALA A 101 0.54 14.84 28.03
C ALA A 101 0.06 14.70 29.47
N SER A 102 -1.05 15.36 29.79
CA SER A 102 -1.63 15.37 31.12
C SER A 102 -1.91 13.94 31.53
N ARG A 103 -1.07 13.40 32.42
CA ARG A 103 -1.35 12.14 33.10
C ARG A 103 -2.68 12.34 33.84
N PRO A 104 -3.73 11.54 33.59
CA PRO A 104 -4.95 11.63 34.38
C PRO A 104 -4.59 11.29 35.82
N VAL A 105 -4.54 12.30 36.69
CA VAL A 105 -4.40 12.08 38.13
C VAL A 105 -5.77 11.60 38.60
N PRO A 106 -5.90 10.40 39.18
CA PRO A 106 -7.16 9.98 39.78
C PRO A 106 -7.53 10.95 40.93
N PRO A 107 -8.83 11.29 41.11
CA PRO A 107 -9.25 12.26 42.10
C PRO A 107 -8.84 11.83 43.52
N PRO A 108 -8.36 12.77 44.36
CA PRO A 108 -7.92 12.45 45.71
C PRO A 108 -9.11 11.97 46.55
N ALA A 109 -8.94 10.81 47.19
CA ALA A 109 -9.85 10.30 48.21
C ALA A 109 -9.95 11.31 49.35
N SER A 110 -11.19 11.61 49.75
CA SER A 110 -11.55 12.45 50.87
C SER A 110 -11.00 11.89 52.19
N SER A 111 -10.08 12.61 52.82
CA SER A 111 -9.68 12.33 54.21
C SER A 111 -10.63 13.03 55.18
N PRO A 112 -11.19 12.36 56.21
CA PRO A 112 -11.89 13.01 57.29
C PRO A 112 -10.90 13.61 58.31
N ARG A 113 -11.17 14.83 58.77
CA ARG A 113 -10.52 15.45 59.93
C ARG A 113 -10.86 14.67 61.21
N PRO A 114 -9.98 14.73 62.23
CA PRO A 114 -10.47 15.31 63.48
C PRO A 114 -9.49 16.28 64.16
N PHE A 115 -10.03 16.86 65.23
CA PHE A 115 -9.74 18.10 65.92
C PHE A 115 -8.60 18.03 66.96
N PHE A 116 -8.18 19.25 67.37
CA PHE A 116 -7.85 19.74 68.74
C PHE A 116 -6.44 20.28 69.00
N SER A 117 -6.40 21.62 69.13
CA SER A 117 -5.81 22.48 70.18
C SER A 117 -4.39 22.16 70.73
N HIS A 118 -3.48 23.12 70.92
CA HIS A 118 -3.60 24.24 71.88
C HIS A 118 -2.64 25.39 71.51
N ALA A 119 -3.06 26.63 71.80
CA ALA A 119 -2.20 27.79 72.02
C ALA A 119 -1.98 27.96 73.54
N PRO A 120 -0.87 28.59 73.97
CA PRO A 120 -0.99 29.97 74.46
C PRO A 120 0.19 30.91 74.08
N ALA A 121 -0.06 32.21 74.30
CA ALA A 121 0.63 33.44 73.86
C ALA A 121 1.82 33.88 74.77
N PRO A 122 2.28 35.15 74.77
CA PRO A 122 2.89 35.99 73.70
C PRO A 122 4.24 36.62 74.13
N ALA A 123 5.07 37.11 73.20
CA ALA A 123 6.07 38.14 73.49
C ALA A 123 6.44 38.96 72.23
N GLN A 124 6.46 40.28 72.40
CA GLN A 124 6.63 41.28 71.34
C GLN A 124 8.10 41.61 71.05
N ALA A 125 8.33 41.96 69.78
CA ALA A 125 9.26 42.97 69.23
C ALA A 125 10.78 42.85 69.44
N MET A 126 11.53 42.78 68.32
CA MET A 126 12.65 43.68 67.96
C MET A 126 12.88 43.65 66.43
N PRO A 127 13.42 44.72 65.81
CA PRO A 127 13.47 44.89 64.36
C PRO A 127 14.73 44.22 63.78
N THR A 128 14.57 43.35 62.78
CA THR A 128 15.72 42.87 62.00
C THR A 128 15.74 43.53 60.63
N ILE A 129 16.84 44.25 60.43
CA ILE A 129 17.27 45.00 59.26
C ILE A 129 17.23 44.13 57.99
N ALA A 130 16.78 44.73 56.90
CA ALA A 130 16.74 44.14 55.57
C ALA A 130 18.12 43.65 55.13
N ALA A 131 18.22 42.37 54.78
CA ALA A 131 19.38 41.82 54.09
C ALA A 131 19.28 42.11 52.57
N PRO A 132 20.40 42.45 51.90
CA PRO A 132 20.42 42.81 50.49
C PRO A 132 20.16 41.59 49.60
N GLN A 133 19.29 41.76 48.60
CA GLN A 133 19.05 40.75 47.56
C GLN A 133 20.33 40.53 46.75
N PRO A 134 20.79 39.28 46.53
CA PRO A 134 21.86 39.01 45.58
C PRO A 134 21.36 39.28 44.16
N ALA A 135 22.14 40.05 43.40
CA ALA A 135 21.90 40.36 42.00
C ALA A 135 21.73 39.07 41.17
N THR A 136 20.57 38.92 40.54
CA THR A 136 20.33 37.91 39.51
C THR A 136 21.23 38.19 38.31
N ILE A 137 22.34 37.45 38.20
CA ILE A 137 23.13 37.38 36.97
C ILE A 137 22.32 36.54 35.99
N THR A 138 21.63 37.19 35.06
CA THR A 138 20.99 36.54 33.92
C THR A 138 22.10 36.09 32.95
N PRO A 139 22.37 34.78 32.75
CA PRO A 139 23.25 34.38 31.68
C PRO A 139 22.56 34.69 30.34
N ARG A 140 23.17 35.57 29.54
CA ARG A 140 22.73 35.82 28.16
C ARG A 140 23.04 34.58 27.32
N ILE A 141 22.08 33.68 27.23
CA ILE A 141 22.18 32.50 26.36
C ILE A 141 22.13 32.99 24.91
N LEU A 142 23.26 32.98 24.22
CA LEU A 142 23.30 33.09 22.76
C LEU A 142 22.71 31.80 22.18
N THR A 143 21.45 31.85 21.79
CA THR A 143 20.82 30.79 20.99
C THR A 143 21.41 30.81 19.58
N TYR A 144 22.29 29.86 19.27
CA TYR A 144 22.78 29.65 17.91
C TYR A 144 21.66 29.02 17.06
N ARG A 145 21.29 29.73 15.98
CA ARG A 145 20.27 29.31 15.02
C ARG A 145 20.96 28.41 13.99
N PRO A 146 20.49 27.17 13.76
CA PRO A 146 21.15 26.26 12.82
C PRO A 146 21.14 26.88 11.42
N THR A 147 22.32 27.20 10.90
CA THR A 147 22.47 27.61 9.50
C THR A 147 22.29 26.37 8.64
N ASP A 148 21.10 26.23 8.05
CA ASP A 148 20.89 25.34 6.91
C ASP A 148 21.83 25.81 5.78
N VAL A 149 22.93 25.08 5.57
CA VAL A 149 24.00 25.43 4.61
C VAL A 149 23.50 25.53 3.16
N PHE A 150 22.32 24.96 2.88
CA PHE A 150 21.62 25.01 1.59
C PHE A 150 20.31 25.81 1.63
N ALA A 151 20.09 26.64 2.66
CA ALA A 151 18.93 27.53 2.73
C ALA A 151 18.87 28.42 1.49
N TRP A 152 20.01 28.98 1.08
CA TRP A 152 20.13 29.84 -0.09
C TRP A 152 19.66 29.15 -1.38
N LEU A 153 19.90 27.85 -1.54
CA LEU A 153 19.48 27.08 -2.72
C LEU A 153 17.97 26.77 -2.70
N LYS A 154 17.42 26.47 -1.50
CA LYS A 154 15.97 26.24 -1.31
C LYS A 154 15.16 27.51 -1.57
N ASP A 155 15.66 28.65 -1.11
CA ASP A 155 15.01 29.94 -1.31
C ASP A 155 15.08 30.36 -2.78
N TRP A 156 16.22 30.16 -3.44
CA TRP A 156 16.37 30.39 -4.87
C TRP A 156 15.42 29.54 -5.73
N LEU A 157 15.23 28.26 -5.39
CA LEU A 157 14.33 27.36 -6.15
C LEU A 157 12.84 27.66 -5.92
N LYS A 158 12.48 28.36 -4.83
CA LYS A 158 11.11 28.79 -4.52
C LYS A 158 10.76 30.15 -5.13
N SER A 159 11.75 30.97 -5.47
CA SER A 159 11.55 32.25 -6.13
C SER A 159 11.18 32.07 -7.61
N ARG A 160 9.90 31.79 -7.90
CA ARG A 160 9.35 32.09 -9.22
C ARG A 160 9.25 33.61 -9.35
N PRO A 161 9.68 34.24 -10.47
CA PRO A 161 9.45 35.65 -10.68
C PRO A 161 7.94 35.93 -10.69
N LYS A 162 7.51 36.86 -9.83
CA LYS A 162 6.14 37.33 -9.75
C LYS A 162 5.84 38.12 -11.03
N ALA A 163 4.90 37.65 -11.85
CA ALA A 163 4.39 38.42 -12.97
C ALA A 163 3.77 39.74 -12.44
N PRO A 164 4.03 40.90 -13.09
CA PRO A 164 3.45 42.16 -12.65
C PRO A 164 1.92 42.12 -12.74
N PRO A 165 1.20 42.80 -11.84
CA PRO A 165 -0.25 42.83 -11.85
C PRO A 165 -0.75 43.53 -13.13
N SER A 166 -1.52 42.79 -13.92
CA SER A 166 -2.31 43.34 -15.02
C SER A 166 -3.33 44.31 -14.42
N ALA A 167 -3.16 45.59 -14.73
CA ALA A 167 -4.13 46.63 -14.43
C ALA A 167 -5.42 46.30 -15.21
N ALA A 168 -6.49 46.01 -14.47
CA ALA A 168 -7.83 46.00 -15.01
C ALA A 168 -8.22 47.43 -15.36
N SER A 169 -8.48 47.70 -16.64
CA SER A 169 -9.29 48.85 -17.03
C SER A 169 -10.75 48.41 -17.00
N ASP A 170 -11.45 48.84 -15.95
CA ASP A 170 -12.90 48.94 -15.87
C ASP A 170 -13.44 49.68 -17.11
N VAL A 171 -14.16 48.96 -17.96
CA VAL A 171 -15.15 49.60 -18.83
C VAL A 171 -16.33 48.62 -18.98
N PHE A 172 -17.53 49.11 -18.64
CA PHE A 172 -18.86 48.53 -18.85
C PHE A 172 -19.48 47.64 -17.75
N ARG A 173 -20.16 48.33 -16.82
CA ARG A 173 -21.61 48.17 -16.54
C ARG A 173 -22.09 49.38 -15.72
N PRO A 174 -23.42 49.67 -15.57
CA PRO A 174 -24.61 49.09 -16.21
C PRO A 174 -25.65 50.14 -16.69
N GLU A 175 -26.67 49.72 -17.45
CA GLU A 175 -27.99 50.35 -17.38
C GLU A 175 -29.14 49.32 -17.38
N THR A 176 -30.22 49.76 -16.76
CA THR A 176 -31.43 49.09 -16.28
C THR A 176 -32.52 48.92 -17.34
N THR A 177 -33.34 47.86 -17.25
CA THR A 177 -34.82 47.94 -17.13
C THR A 177 -35.49 46.54 -17.08
N PRO A 178 -36.69 46.39 -16.45
CA PRO A 178 -37.35 45.11 -16.19
C PRO A 178 -38.66 44.88 -16.99
N SER A 179 -39.09 43.62 -17.16
CA SER A 179 -40.47 43.20 -17.51
C SER A 179 -40.59 41.67 -17.29
N VAL A 180 -41.21 41.13 -16.23
CA VAL A 180 -42.64 40.93 -15.87
C VAL A 180 -43.35 39.79 -16.62
N THR A 181 -44.02 38.92 -15.82
CA THR A 181 -45.02 37.85 -16.14
C THR A 181 -44.43 36.43 -16.08
N GLY A 182 -44.69 35.57 -15.08
CA GLY A 182 -45.98 35.04 -14.58
C GLY A 182 -46.23 33.68 -15.27
N LYS A 183 -46.60 32.53 -14.69
CA LYS A 183 -47.26 32.12 -13.43
C LYS A 183 -47.12 30.57 -13.32
N ARG A 184 -47.24 30.06 -12.10
CA ARG A 184 -47.17 28.64 -11.66
C ARG A 184 -48.47 27.87 -11.96
N LEU A 185 -48.40 26.56 -12.20
CA LEU A 185 -49.50 25.62 -11.96
C LEU A 185 -48.96 24.28 -11.45
N ASP A 186 -49.27 24.00 -10.18
CA ASP A 186 -49.23 22.68 -9.55
C ASP A 186 -50.53 21.93 -9.88
N ILE A 187 -50.46 20.60 -10.07
CA ILE A 187 -51.62 19.71 -9.91
C ILE A 187 -51.16 18.44 -9.19
N SER A 188 -51.91 18.09 -8.15
CA SER A 188 -51.75 17.04 -7.15
C SER A 188 -52.33 15.66 -7.56
N THR A 189 -51.75 14.60 -6.99
CA THR A 189 -52.18 13.18 -6.73
C THR A 189 -53.64 12.99 -6.22
N PRO A 190 -54.29 11.79 -6.05
CA PRO A 190 -53.81 10.39 -5.68
C PRO A 190 -54.69 9.22 -6.28
N PRO A 191 -54.91 7.96 -5.73
CA PRO A 191 -54.32 7.16 -4.62
C PRO A 191 -54.00 5.63 -4.87
N THR A 192 -53.06 5.13 -4.05
CA THR A 192 -52.92 3.87 -3.25
C THR A 192 -53.36 2.46 -3.72
N VAL A 193 -52.41 1.49 -3.69
CA VAL A 193 -52.54 0.16 -3.01
C VAL A 193 -51.20 -0.26 -2.40
N ALA A 194 -51.24 -0.74 -1.15
CA ALA A 194 -50.12 -1.17 -0.31
C ALA A 194 -49.64 -2.60 -0.61
N VAL A 195 -48.37 -2.92 -0.26
CA VAL A 195 -47.87 -4.14 0.46
C VAL A 195 -46.33 -4.05 0.57
N GLY A 196 -45.77 -4.22 1.77
CA GLY A 196 -44.34 -4.58 2.00
C GLY A 196 -44.24 -6.02 2.55
N PRO A 197 -43.04 -6.61 2.82
CA PRO A 197 -41.70 -6.01 2.93
C PRO A 197 -40.54 -6.79 2.26
N ALA A 198 -39.42 -6.12 1.91
CA ALA A 198 -38.09 -6.78 1.74
C ALA A 198 -36.93 -5.74 1.80
N PRO A 199 -36.01 -5.80 2.79
CA PRO A 199 -35.04 -4.73 3.06
C PRO A 199 -33.78 -4.75 2.16
N ALA A 200 -33.79 -5.47 1.04
CA ALA A 200 -32.64 -5.56 0.12
C ALA A 200 -32.80 -4.70 -1.15
N ALA A 201 -34.01 -4.23 -1.46
CA ALA A 201 -34.29 -3.47 -2.67
C ALA A 201 -33.92 -1.98 -2.56
N ASP A 202 -34.09 -1.37 -1.38
CA ASP A 202 -33.84 0.07 -1.21
C ASP A 202 -32.36 0.44 -1.28
N GLN A 203 -31.46 -0.44 -0.83
CA GLN A 203 -30.00 -0.23 -0.98
C GLN A 203 -29.53 -0.44 -2.43
N ALA A 204 -30.19 -1.34 -3.17
CA ALA A 204 -29.93 -1.53 -4.60
C ALA A 204 -30.41 -0.32 -5.41
N ILE A 205 -31.57 0.27 -5.06
CA ILE A 205 -32.09 1.48 -5.70
C ILE A 205 -31.22 2.68 -5.34
N ALA A 206 -30.84 2.89 -4.08
CA ALA A 206 -29.97 3.99 -3.68
C ALA A 206 -28.56 3.92 -4.31
N SER A 207 -27.98 2.71 -4.42
CA SER A 207 -26.70 2.52 -5.10
C SER A 207 -26.83 2.65 -6.62
N ALA A 208 -27.97 2.31 -7.21
CA ALA A 208 -28.26 2.57 -8.61
C ALA A 208 -28.42 4.08 -8.89
N THR A 209 -29.12 4.82 -8.02
CA THR A 209 -29.28 6.28 -8.14
C THR A 209 -27.96 7.03 -7.94
N ALA A 210 -27.10 6.57 -7.02
CA ALA A 210 -25.76 7.13 -6.85
C ALA A 210 -24.86 6.84 -8.07
N LYS A 211 -24.99 5.65 -8.67
CA LYS A 211 -24.27 5.28 -9.89
C LYS A 211 -24.77 6.04 -11.11
N THR A 212 -26.07 6.32 -11.24
CA THR A 212 -26.61 7.13 -12.33
C THR A 212 -26.24 8.60 -12.19
N ALA A 213 -26.20 9.15 -10.96
CA ALA A 213 -25.73 10.51 -10.71
C ALA A 213 -24.25 10.69 -11.07
N ALA A 214 -23.38 9.73 -10.69
CA ALA A 214 -21.97 9.74 -11.06
C ALA A 214 -21.74 9.55 -12.58
N LEU A 215 -22.66 8.84 -13.26
CA LEU A 215 -22.66 8.72 -14.71
C LEU A 215 -23.05 10.04 -15.39
N GLN A 216 -24.04 10.75 -14.84
CA GLN A 216 -24.47 12.05 -15.32
C GLN A 216 -23.36 13.10 -15.18
N GLU A 217 -22.63 13.08 -14.07
CA GLU A 217 -21.46 13.94 -13.86
C GLU A 217 -20.36 13.63 -14.87
N LYS A 218 -20.07 12.35 -15.13
CA LYS A 218 -19.13 11.94 -16.19
C LYS A 218 -19.58 12.40 -17.58
N LEU A 219 -20.86 12.30 -17.91
CA LEU A 219 -21.41 12.79 -19.17
C LEU A 219 -21.24 14.30 -19.30
N ASN A 220 -21.46 15.06 -18.24
CA ASN A 220 -21.26 16.52 -18.22
C ASN A 220 -19.78 16.91 -18.32
N THR A 221 -18.88 16.17 -17.68
CA THR A 221 -17.44 16.39 -17.83
C THR A 221 -16.95 16.04 -19.23
N LEU A 222 -17.50 14.99 -19.83
CA LEU A 222 -17.19 14.59 -21.20
C LEU A 222 -17.71 15.61 -22.20
N THR A 223 -18.93 16.15 -22.03
CA THR A 223 -19.44 17.20 -22.91
C THR A 223 -18.67 18.52 -22.77
N ALA A 224 -18.18 18.85 -21.57
CA ALA A 224 -17.26 19.99 -21.35
C ALA A 224 -15.86 19.76 -21.94
N GLU A 225 -15.39 18.50 -21.99
CA GLU A 225 -14.14 18.13 -22.64
C GLU A 225 -14.28 18.09 -24.18
N LEU A 226 -15.48 17.77 -24.69
CA LEU A 226 -15.81 17.81 -26.12
C LEU A 226 -15.94 19.24 -26.68
N THR A 227 -16.38 20.22 -25.88
CA THR A 227 -16.48 21.63 -26.34
C THR A 227 -15.14 22.36 -26.31
N SER A 228 -14.19 21.93 -25.47
CA SER A 228 -12.87 22.56 -25.32
C SER A 228 -11.80 22.00 -26.27
N LYS A 229 -12.08 20.89 -26.96
CA LYS A 229 -11.17 20.28 -27.92
C LYS A 229 -11.94 19.89 -29.17
N THR A 230 -11.83 20.72 -30.20
CA THR A 230 -12.05 20.37 -31.60
C THR A 230 -11.15 19.17 -31.97
N VAL A 231 -11.58 17.97 -31.63
CA VAL A 231 -10.99 16.69 -32.06
C VAL A 231 -12.02 16.03 -32.96
N THR A 232 -12.00 16.44 -34.22
CA THR A 232 -12.93 15.99 -35.22
C THR A 232 -12.40 14.69 -35.86
N GLU A 233 -13.31 13.76 -36.12
CA GLU A 233 -13.14 12.49 -36.87
C GLU A 233 -12.45 11.32 -36.16
N SER A 234 -11.18 11.45 -35.71
CA SER A 234 -10.45 10.29 -35.15
C SER A 234 -11.09 9.75 -33.86
N ARG A 235 -11.63 10.63 -33.02
CA ARG A 235 -12.33 10.24 -31.79
C ARG A 235 -13.72 9.67 -32.06
N ILE A 236 -14.39 10.10 -33.13
CA ILE A 236 -15.71 9.59 -33.52
C ILE A 236 -15.58 8.15 -34.01
N LEU A 237 -14.54 7.85 -34.80
CA LEU A 237 -14.22 6.49 -35.23
C LEU A 237 -13.83 5.58 -34.06
N GLU A 238 -13.05 6.09 -33.11
CA GLU A 238 -12.70 5.32 -31.91
C GLU A 238 -13.92 5.05 -31.04
N LEU A 239 -14.82 6.03 -30.85
CA LEU A 239 -16.07 5.83 -30.11
C LEU A 239 -17.02 4.85 -30.82
N GLN A 240 -17.11 4.91 -32.16
CA GLN A 240 -17.89 3.96 -32.94
C GLN A 240 -17.33 2.54 -32.83
N LYS A 241 -16.00 2.39 -32.85
CA LYS A 241 -15.31 1.11 -32.63
C LYS A 241 -15.51 0.59 -31.21
N GLN A 242 -15.47 1.46 -30.21
CA GLN A 242 -15.72 1.07 -28.83
C GLN A 242 -17.17 0.63 -28.61
N LEU A 243 -18.14 1.30 -29.24
CA LEU A 243 -19.54 0.89 -29.20
C LEU A 243 -19.78 -0.45 -29.89
N SER A 244 -19.14 -0.71 -31.04
CA SER A 244 -19.30 -1.99 -31.74
C SER A 244 -18.71 -3.16 -30.97
N VAL A 245 -17.55 -2.96 -30.33
CA VAL A 245 -16.92 -3.96 -29.45
C VAL A 245 -17.77 -4.20 -28.21
N ALA A 246 -18.32 -3.15 -27.60
CA ALA A 246 -19.17 -3.31 -26.43
C ALA A 246 -20.48 -4.07 -26.75
N LEU A 247 -21.09 -3.79 -27.91
CA LEU A 247 -22.29 -4.49 -28.37
C LEU A 247 -22.00 -5.96 -28.71
N SER A 248 -20.88 -6.27 -29.35
CA SER A 248 -20.50 -7.65 -29.65
C SER A 248 -20.24 -8.45 -28.38
N GLN A 249 -19.52 -7.85 -27.41
CA GLN A 249 -19.23 -8.46 -26.12
C GLN A 249 -20.51 -8.74 -25.33
N LYS A 250 -21.48 -7.81 -25.35
CA LYS A 250 -22.79 -8.03 -24.74
C LYS A 250 -23.51 -9.24 -25.36
N ASN A 251 -23.53 -9.33 -26.70
CA ASN A 251 -24.19 -10.45 -27.38
C ASN A 251 -23.53 -11.80 -27.06
N THR A 252 -22.20 -11.86 -26.97
CA THR A 252 -21.49 -13.08 -26.57
C THR A 252 -21.84 -13.49 -25.14
N MET A 253 -21.87 -12.55 -24.21
CA MET A 253 -22.25 -12.83 -22.81
C MET A 253 -23.70 -13.31 -22.70
N GLU A 254 -24.62 -12.74 -23.49
CA GLU A 254 -26.02 -13.21 -23.52
C GLU A 254 -26.12 -14.63 -24.06
N GLN A 255 -25.34 -14.99 -25.09
CA GLN A 255 -25.29 -16.36 -25.61
C GLN A 255 -24.70 -17.35 -24.60
N ASP A 256 -23.64 -16.98 -23.89
CA ASP A 256 -23.04 -17.82 -22.86
C ASP A 256 -23.98 -18.02 -21.67
N LEU A 257 -24.70 -16.98 -21.24
CA LEU A 257 -25.74 -17.09 -20.22
C LEU A 257 -26.88 -18.02 -20.65
N MET A 258 -27.30 -17.96 -21.92
CA MET A 258 -28.31 -18.88 -22.45
C MET A 258 -27.82 -20.34 -22.46
N ARG A 259 -26.55 -20.58 -22.84
CA ARG A 259 -25.95 -21.93 -22.80
C ARG A 259 -25.85 -22.48 -21.38
N LEU A 260 -25.38 -21.69 -20.43
CA LEU A 260 -25.31 -22.11 -19.02
C LEU A 260 -26.71 -22.41 -18.47
N ARG A 261 -27.70 -21.58 -18.79
CA ARG A 261 -29.09 -21.84 -18.37
C ARG A 261 -29.64 -23.14 -18.95
N GLN A 262 -29.30 -23.48 -20.20
CA GLN A 262 -29.67 -24.76 -20.80
C GLN A 262 -28.95 -25.95 -20.15
N GLN A 263 -27.69 -25.80 -19.72
CA GLN A 263 -26.96 -26.85 -19.00
C GLN A 263 -27.56 -27.12 -17.61
N ILE A 264 -27.90 -26.06 -16.86
CA ILE A 264 -28.50 -26.18 -15.52
C ILE A 264 -29.86 -26.89 -15.62
N ASN A 265 -30.65 -26.63 -16.66
CA ASN A 265 -31.95 -27.28 -16.86
C ASN A 265 -31.86 -28.75 -17.34
N ARG A 266 -30.66 -29.24 -17.70
CA ARG A 266 -30.43 -30.63 -18.14
C ARG A 266 -29.92 -31.56 -17.05
N GLN A 267 -29.75 -31.10 -15.81
CA GLN A 267 -29.36 -31.94 -14.67
C GLN A 267 -30.60 -32.40 -13.88
N PRO A 268 -31.05 -33.67 -14.01
CA PRO A 268 -31.98 -34.25 -13.06
C PRO A 268 -31.31 -34.56 -11.71
N PRO A 269 -32.06 -34.54 -10.60
CA PRO A 269 -31.52 -34.77 -9.25
C PRO A 269 -31.09 -36.24 -9.08
N ALA A 270 -29.81 -36.47 -8.79
CA ALA A 270 -29.28 -37.79 -8.51
C ALA A 270 -29.54 -38.17 -7.04
N THR A 271 -30.42 -39.16 -6.83
CA THR A 271 -30.51 -39.94 -5.60
C THR A 271 -29.41 -41.00 -5.58
N THR A 272 -28.68 -41.11 -4.47
CA THR A 272 -27.60 -42.09 -4.28
C THR A 272 -28.10 -43.23 -3.38
N PRO A 273 -28.07 -44.51 -3.81
CA PRO A 273 -28.14 -45.63 -2.88
C PRO A 273 -26.73 -46.08 -2.45
N LEU A 274 -26.60 -46.41 -1.16
CA LEU A 274 -25.42 -47.06 -0.57
C LEU A 274 -25.13 -48.39 -1.26
N ARG A 275 -23.88 -48.63 -1.65
CA ARG A 275 -23.38 -49.96 -2.00
C ARG A 275 -22.12 -50.28 -1.20
N GLN A 276 -22.16 -51.46 -0.60
CA GLN A 276 -21.23 -52.01 0.37
C GLN A 276 -19.83 -52.28 -0.19
N ALA A 277 -18.87 -52.27 0.73
CA ALA A 277 -17.45 -52.51 0.53
C ALA A 277 -17.15 -53.91 -0.03
N THR A 278 -16.20 -53.98 -0.95
CA THR A 278 -15.41 -55.18 -1.19
C THR A 278 -13.95 -54.76 -1.32
N MET A 279 -13.10 -55.48 -0.60
CA MET A 279 -11.68 -55.24 -0.42
C MET A 279 -10.92 -55.32 -1.75
N ALA A 280 -10.06 -54.34 -1.98
CA ALA A 280 -8.96 -54.45 -2.94
C ALA A 280 -7.68 -53.88 -2.31
N THR A 281 -6.68 -54.75 -2.31
CA THR A 281 -5.22 -54.64 -2.15
C THR A 281 -4.63 -53.22 -2.24
N PRO A 282 -3.65 -52.87 -1.38
CA PRO A 282 -3.16 -51.50 -1.28
C PRO A 282 -2.26 -51.17 -2.47
N VAL A 283 -2.76 -50.36 -3.39
CA VAL A 283 -1.90 -49.55 -4.26
C VAL A 283 -1.34 -48.43 -3.39
N ALA A 284 -0.02 -48.36 -3.30
CA ALA A 284 0.71 -47.35 -2.55
C ALA A 284 0.26 -45.95 -2.97
N VAL A 285 -0.48 -45.30 -2.06
CA VAL A 285 -0.87 -43.90 -2.16
C VAL A 285 0.40 -43.06 -1.99
N SER A 286 0.87 -42.46 -3.08
CA SER A 286 1.81 -41.34 -3.02
C SER A 286 1.16 -40.24 -2.16
N GLN A 287 1.73 -40.01 -0.98
CA GLN A 287 1.24 -39.00 -0.05
C GLN A 287 1.26 -37.64 -0.75
N PRO A 288 0.19 -36.83 -0.70
CA PRO A 288 0.28 -35.45 -1.16
C PRO A 288 1.36 -34.74 -0.32
N THR A 289 2.34 -34.15 -1.00
CA THR A 289 3.44 -33.36 -0.42
C THR A 289 2.94 -32.13 0.34
N VAL A 290 1.68 -31.75 0.18
CA VAL A 290 1.01 -30.68 0.92
C VAL A 290 0.21 -31.28 2.07
N ARG A 291 0.78 -31.19 3.28
CA ARG A 291 0.11 -31.63 4.50
C ARG A 291 -0.66 -30.44 5.09
N ILE A 292 -1.98 -30.52 5.09
CA ILE A 292 -2.83 -29.57 5.81
C ILE A 292 -2.78 -29.97 7.28
N ILE A 293 -2.01 -29.25 8.09
CA ILE A 293 -1.82 -29.57 9.51
C ILE A 293 -2.92 -28.88 10.31
N SER A 294 -3.75 -29.62 11.05
CA SER A 294 -4.78 -29.00 11.90
C SER A 294 -4.16 -28.04 12.94
N PRO A 295 -4.87 -26.99 13.38
CA PRO A 295 -4.33 -25.99 14.32
C PRO A 295 -3.82 -26.61 15.63
N GLU A 296 -4.40 -27.72 16.07
CA GLU A 296 -4.02 -28.47 17.27
C GLU A 296 -2.72 -29.26 17.08
N ALA A 297 -2.50 -29.83 15.89
CA ALA A 297 -1.27 -30.52 15.55
C ALA A 297 -0.10 -29.54 15.32
N ALA A 298 -0.36 -28.33 14.81
CA ALA A 298 0.65 -27.27 14.69
C ALA A 298 1.19 -26.81 16.06
N VAL A 299 0.33 -26.74 17.08
CA VAL A 299 0.72 -26.40 18.47
C VAL A 299 1.56 -27.51 19.11
N ARG A 300 1.22 -28.80 18.88
CA ARG A 300 2.06 -29.94 19.32
C ARG A 300 3.41 -30.02 18.59
N ALA A 301 3.49 -29.51 17.36
CA ALA A 301 4.71 -29.47 16.55
C ALA A 301 5.63 -28.27 16.86
N GLY A 302 5.31 -27.45 17.87
CA GLY A 302 6.14 -26.31 18.30
C GLY A 302 6.12 -25.11 17.34
N LEU A 303 5.17 -25.06 16.40
CA LEU A 303 5.00 -23.93 15.49
C LEU A 303 4.22 -22.82 16.19
N PRO A 304 4.73 -21.57 16.25
CA PRO A 304 3.98 -20.46 16.82
C PRO A 304 2.69 -20.22 16.02
N ARG A 305 1.58 -19.91 16.70
CA ARG A 305 0.32 -19.55 16.03
C ARG A 305 0.56 -18.32 15.14
N LEU A 306 0.58 -18.54 13.82
CA LEU A 306 0.91 -17.49 12.84
C LEU A 306 -0.19 -16.42 12.73
N THR A 307 -1.45 -16.76 13.06
CA THR A 307 -2.58 -15.84 13.06
C THR A 307 -3.73 -16.37 13.93
N THR A 308 -4.53 -15.44 14.45
CA THR A 308 -5.80 -15.72 15.14
C THR A 308 -7.01 -15.27 14.30
N PHE A 309 -6.77 -14.68 13.12
CA PHE A 309 -7.81 -14.13 12.26
C PHE A 309 -8.39 -15.19 11.31
N PRO A 310 -9.72 -15.24 11.12
CA PRO A 310 -10.37 -16.16 10.18
C PRO A 310 -10.00 -15.82 8.72
N ASN A 311 -10.06 -16.81 7.84
CA ASN A 311 -9.82 -16.66 6.40
C ASN A 311 -8.45 -16.09 6.01
N VAL A 312 -7.47 -16.13 6.92
CA VAL A 312 -6.11 -15.69 6.63
C VAL A 312 -5.26 -16.88 6.23
N VAL A 313 -4.74 -16.86 5.01
CA VAL A 313 -3.82 -17.88 4.51
C VAL A 313 -2.45 -17.67 5.16
N THR A 314 -1.98 -18.71 5.85
CA THR A 314 -0.66 -18.73 6.49
C THR A 314 0.03 -20.04 6.20
N GLY A 315 1.35 -20.06 6.29
CA GLY A 315 2.11 -21.28 6.11
C GLY A 315 3.61 -21.10 6.19
N ILE A 316 4.29 -22.22 5.96
CA ILE A 316 5.75 -22.32 5.91
C ILE A 316 6.16 -23.08 4.64
N ILE A 317 7.27 -22.65 4.07
CA ILE A 317 7.85 -23.27 2.87
C ILE A 317 9.17 -23.93 3.22
N LYS A 318 9.29 -25.20 2.85
CA LYS A 318 10.48 -26.01 3.12
C LYS A 318 11.09 -26.56 1.83
N ASP A 319 12.40 -26.76 1.86
CA ASP A 319 13.15 -27.56 0.90
C ASP A 319 12.88 -29.06 1.14
N PRO A 320 13.08 -29.95 0.15
CA PRO A 320 13.14 -31.40 0.33
C PRO A 320 14.01 -31.87 1.51
N ASN A 321 15.04 -31.12 1.90
CA ASN A 321 15.87 -31.40 3.08
C ASN A 321 15.26 -30.89 4.41
N ARG A 322 14.01 -30.41 4.39
CA ARG A 322 13.26 -29.77 5.49
C ARG A 322 13.81 -28.43 5.97
N GLU A 323 14.72 -27.82 5.23
CA GLU A 323 15.21 -26.46 5.51
C GLU A 323 14.18 -25.41 5.09
N LEU A 324 14.09 -24.29 5.81
CA LEU A 324 13.10 -23.23 5.56
C LEU A 324 13.55 -22.32 4.41
N LEU A 325 12.66 -22.09 3.43
CA LEU A 325 12.99 -21.34 2.22
C LEU A 325 12.52 -19.88 2.28
N SER A 326 13.48 -18.94 2.29
CA SER A 326 13.22 -17.51 2.32
C SER A 326 13.18 -16.86 0.94
N GLY A 327 12.36 -15.82 0.79
CA GLY A 327 12.26 -15.03 -0.44
C GLY A 327 11.49 -15.68 -1.58
N VAL A 328 10.75 -16.76 -1.32
CA VAL A 328 9.88 -17.47 -2.27
C VAL A 328 8.56 -16.70 -2.44
N LEU A 329 8.02 -16.66 -3.65
CA LEU A 329 6.77 -15.98 -3.97
C LEU A 329 5.60 -16.97 -3.91
N VAL A 330 4.58 -16.63 -3.13
CA VAL A 330 3.34 -17.39 -2.99
C VAL A 330 2.21 -16.58 -3.59
N THR A 331 1.62 -17.07 -4.67
CA THR A 331 0.50 -16.43 -5.35
C THR A 331 -0.77 -17.19 -5.05
N VAL A 332 -1.78 -16.51 -4.53
CA VAL A 332 -3.12 -17.06 -4.30
C VAL A 332 -4.01 -16.61 -5.45
N ARG A 333 -4.56 -17.58 -6.19
CA ARG A 333 -5.46 -17.39 -7.33
C ARG A 333 -6.87 -17.84 -7.02
N ASP A 334 -7.85 -17.21 -7.68
CA ASP A 334 -9.24 -17.69 -7.66
C ASP A 334 -9.41 -18.98 -8.49
N LYS A 335 -10.59 -19.59 -8.45
CA LYS A 335 -10.95 -20.74 -9.28
C LYS A 335 -10.85 -20.44 -10.79
N GLU A 336 -10.99 -19.18 -11.20
CA GLU A 336 -10.76 -18.72 -12.58
C GLU A 336 -9.28 -18.47 -12.91
N GLY A 337 -8.35 -18.69 -11.97
CA GLY A 337 -6.91 -18.50 -12.17
C GLY A 337 -6.43 -17.05 -12.06
N ILE A 338 -7.31 -16.12 -11.70
CA ILE A 338 -6.96 -14.70 -11.50
C ILE A 338 -6.14 -14.56 -10.21
N PRO A 339 -4.94 -13.95 -10.25
CA PRO A 339 -4.13 -13.74 -9.05
C PRO A 339 -4.79 -12.67 -8.16
N LEU A 340 -5.20 -13.08 -6.96
CA LEU A 340 -5.80 -12.21 -5.96
C LEU A 340 -4.76 -11.60 -5.03
N ARG A 341 -3.73 -12.38 -4.66
CA ARG A 341 -2.68 -11.95 -3.73
C ARG A 341 -1.35 -12.58 -4.08
N ALA A 342 -0.29 -11.83 -3.87
CA ALA A 342 1.09 -12.33 -3.90
C ALA A 342 1.74 -12.04 -2.54
N LEU A 343 2.36 -13.05 -1.96
CA LEU A 343 3.01 -13.03 -0.66
C LEU A 343 4.46 -13.47 -0.84
N LYS A 344 5.37 -12.95 -0.02
CA LYS A 344 6.78 -13.35 -0.04
C LYS A 344 7.14 -13.98 1.30
N THR A 345 7.88 -15.09 1.28
CA THR A 345 8.34 -15.71 2.53
C THR A 345 9.41 -14.87 3.22
N ASN A 346 9.35 -14.84 4.56
CA ASN A 346 10.33 -14.17 5.40
C ASN A 346 11.64 -14.98 5.51
N ARG A 347 12.62 -14.49 6.30
CA ARG A 347 13.90 -15.20 6.53
C ARG A 347 13.74 -16.59 7.15
N VAL A 348 12.61 -16.88 7.78
CA VAL A 348 12.28 -18.14 8.45
C VAL A 348 11.33 -18.99 7.58
N GLY A 349 11.18 -18.66 6.30
CA GLY A 349 10.33 -19.40 5.36
C GLY A 349 8.83 -19.32 5.63
N GLN A 350 8.39 -18.43 6.53
CA GLN A 350 6.98 -18.23 6.86
C GLN A 350 6.34 -17.22 5.90
N PHE A 351 5.07 -17.43 5.57
CA PHE A 351 4.22 -16.48 4.87
C PHE A 351 2.87 -16.34 5.57
N ALA A 352 2.32 -15.13 5.56
CA ALA A 352 1.01 -14.83 6.09
C ALA A 352 0.37 -13.70 5.27
N ALA A 353 -0.90 -13.87 4.91
CA ALA A 353 -1.68 -12.78 4.34
C ALA A 353 -2.06 -11.77 5.43
N SER A 354 -1.85 -10.48 5.20
CA SER A 354 -2.24 -9.44 6.18
C SER A 354 -3.74 -9.18 6.25
N THR A 355 -4.50 -9.78 5.34
CA THR A 355 -5.87 -9.40 5.01
C THR A 355 -6.65 -10.66 4.66
N PRO A 356 -7.85 -10.87 5.24
CA PRO A 356 -8.62 -12.09 5.06
C PRO A 356 -9.11 -12.23 3.61
N LEU A 357 -9.22 -13.47 3.15
CA LEU A 357 -9.86 -13.75 1.86
C LEU A 357 -11.38 -13.90 2.03
N PRO A 358 -12.17 -13.56 1.00
CA PRO A 358 -13.57 -13.94 0.95
C PRO A 358 -13.76 -15.45 1.07
N ASN A 359 -14.97 -15.88 1.40
CA ASN A 359 -15.30 -17.30 1.40
C ASN A 359 -15.30 -17.80 -0.05
N GLY A 360 -14.59 -18.89 -0.32
CA GLY A 360 -14.36 -19.36 -1.67
C GLY A 360 -13.29 -20.43 -1.74
N THR A 361 -13.03 -20.90 -2.95
CA THR A 361 -12.03 -21.91 -3.23
C THR A 361 -10.90 -21.28 -4.02
N TYR A 362 -9.68 -21.39 -3.50
CA TYR A 362 -8.50 -20.74 -4.06
C TYR A 362 -7.43 -21.77 -4.39
N VAL A 363 -6.60 -21.43 -5.37
CA VAL A 363 -5.40 -22.20 -5.72
C VAL A 363 -4.19 -21.41 -5.27
N VAL A 364 -3.34 -22.04 -4.47
CA VAL A 364 -2.07 -21.49 -4.02
C VAL A 364 -0.98 -22.04 -4.92
N GLU A 365 -0.26 -21.13 -5.57
CA GLU A 365 0.91 -21.42 -6.38
C GLU A 365 2.15 -20.85 -5.71
N VAL A 366 3.24 -21.61 -5.72
CA VAL A 366 4.51 -21.22 -5.12
C VAL A 366 5.59 -21.22 -6.19
N GLU A 367 6.34 -20.13 -6.26
CA GLU A 367 7.38 -19.91 -7.25
C GLU A 367 8.65 -19.37 -6.60
N ASP A 368 9.80 -20.00 -6.85
CA ASP A 368 11.10 -19.47 -6.44
C ASP A 368 11.63 -18.51 -7.51
N PRO A 369 11.92 -17.23 -7.18
CA PRO A 369 12.53 -16.28 -8.12
C PRO A 369 13.86 -16.75 -8.72
N ARG A 370 14.55 -17.67 -8.04
CA ARG A 370 15.81 -18.27 -8.50
C ARG A 370 15.62 -19.56 -9.31
N ALA A 371 14.37 -20.00 -9.49
CA ALA A 371 14.00 -21.22 -10.21
C ALA A 371 14.76 -22.48 -9.76
N ARG A 372 15.18 -22.55 -8.48
CA ARG A 372 15.94 -23.70 -7.94
C ARG A 372 15.03 -24.83 -7.50
N PHE A 373 13.82 -24.48 -7.08
CA PHE A 373 12.85 -25.40 -6.52
C PHE A 373 11.52 -25.32 -7.26
N VAL A 374 10.92 -26.47 -7.48
CA VAL A 374 9.60 -26.60 -8.10
C VAL A 374 8.63 -27.08 -7.03
N PHE A 375 7.43 -26.49 -7.02
CA PHE A 375 6.39 -26.79 -6.03
C PHE A 375 5.11 -27.25 -6.74
N ASP A 376 4.31 -28.07 -6.04
CA ASP A 376 2.97 -28.41 -6.48
C ASP A 376 1.96 -27.32 -6.14
N ARG A 377 0.89 -27.25 -6.94
CA ARG A 377 -0.25 -26.36 -6.69
C ARG A 377 -1.15 -26.97 -5.63
N ALA A 378 -1.55 -26.16 -4.65
CA ALA A 378 -2.44 -26.60 -3.58
C ALA A 378 -3.79 -25.89 -3.68
N GLN A 379 -4.89 -26.63 -3.56
CA GLN A 379 -6.23 -26.05 -3.49
C GLN A 379 -6.66 -25.91 -2.03
N ILE A 380 -7.20 -24.75 -1.68
CA ILE A 380 -7.69 -24.45 -0.34
C ILE A 380 -9.13 -23.93 -0.42
N THR A 381 -9.93 -24.27 0.58
CA THR A 381 -11.31 -23.79 0.70
C THR A 381 -11.45 -22.96 1.97
N VAL A 382 -12.02 -21.77 1.82
CA VAL A 382 -12.15 -20.74 2.86
C VAL A 382 -13.63 -20.60 3.21
N THR A 383 -13.97 -20.92 4.45
CA THR A 383 -15.37 -21.07 4.90
C THR A 383 -15.78 -20.10 6.01
N GLY A 384 -14.98 -19.07 6.32
CA GLY A 384 -15.23 -18.15 7.43
C GLY A 384 -14.58 -18.58 8.75
N ALA A 385 -13.90 -19.73 8.76
CA ALA A 385 -13.20 -20.27 9.93
C ALA A 385 -11.69 -19.96 9.90
N LEU A 386 -11.01 -20.23 11.01
CA LEU A 386 -9.54 -20.15 11.08
C LEU A 386 -8.94 -21.21 10.15
N LEU A 387 -8.14 -20.78 9.18
CA LEU A 387 -7.46 -21.69 8.27
C LEU A 387 -6.24 -22.32 8.97
N PRO A 388 -6.06 -23.64 8.86
CA PRO A 388 -4.84 -24.30 9.30
C PRO A 388 -3.62 -23.76 8.55
N PRO A 389 -2.44 -23.63 9.21
CA PRO A 389 -1.20 -23.29 8.53
C PRO A 389 -0.85 -24.33 7.46
N LEU A 390 -0.50 -23.85 6.27
CA LEU A 390 -0.07 -24.69 5.15
C LEU A 390 1.42 -25.01 5.28
N GLU A 391 1.78 -26.28 5.23
CA GLU A 391 3.16 -26.70 5.05
C GLU A 391 3.36 -27.14 3.60
N ILE A 392 4.20 -26.38 2.87
CA ILE A 392 4.50 -26.63 1.47
C ILE A 392 5.97 -27.02 1.37
N THR A 393 6.24 -28.19 0.82
CA THR A 393 7.61 -28.68 0.59
C THR A 393 7.92 -28.70 -0.90
N ALA A 394 9.12 -28.29 -1.30
CA ALA A 394 9.59 -28.37 -2.67
C ALA A 394 9.75 -29.82 -3.14
N LYS A 395 9.68 -30.04 -4.46
CA LYS A 395 10.02 -31.33 -5.07
C LYS A 395 11.52 -31.54 -5.05
N GLY A 396 11.95 -32.73 -4.64
CA GLY A 396 13.35 -33.15 -4.71
C GLY A 396 13.81 -33.39 -6.14
N GLN A 397 15.12 -33.24 -6.38
CA GLN A 397 15.73 -33.55 -7.68
C GLN A 397 15.43 -34.98 -8.15
N LYS A 398 15.45 -35.95 -7.22
CA LYS A 398 15.09 -37.35 -7.49
C LYS A 398 13.66 -37.51 -8.00
N GLU A 399 12.75 -36.72 -7.45
CA GLU A 399 11.31 -36.75 -7.77
C GLU A 399 11.06 -36.09 -9.13
N LEU A 400 11.71 -34.96 -9.40
CA LEU A 400 11.69 -34.30 -10.70
C LEU A 400 12.27 -35.19 -11.81
N THR A 401 13.38 -35.87 -11.55
CA THR A 401 13.96 -36.84 -12.49
C THR A 401 13.00 -38.01 -12.72
N ARG A 402 12.37 -38.54 -11.68
CA ARG A 402 11.38 -39.62 -11.81
C ARG A 402 10.15 -39.18 -12.60
N GLU A 403 9.62 -37.98 -12.37
CA GLU A 403 8.49 -37.43 -13.13
C GLU A 403 8.86 -37.24 -14.61
N LYS A 404 10.06 -36.73 -14.90
CA LYS A 404 10.56 -36.61 -16.29
C LYS A 404 10.68 -37.97 -16.97
N LEU A 405 11.33 -38.95 -16.34
CA LEU A 405 11.44 -40.30 -16.87
C LEU A 405 10.06 -40.94 -17.07
N THR A 406 9.15 -40.78 -16.11
CA THR A 406 7.78 -41.31 -16.23
C THR A 406 7.06 -40.65 -17.40
N LYS A 407 7.20 -39.34 -17.57
CA LYS A 407 6.57 -38.62 -18.69
C LYS A 407 7.19 -39.00 -20.03
N GLU A 408 8.48 -39.28 -20.11
CA GLU A 408 9.14 -39.76 -21.33
C GLU A 408 8.76 -41.21 -21.66
N ILE A 409 8.65 -42.07 -20.65
CA ILE A 409 8.31 -43.49 -20.81
C ILE A 409 6.82 -43.69 -21.12
N PHE A 410 5.93 -42.95 -20.45
CA PHE A 410 4.48 -43.14 -20.54
C PHE A 410 3.74 -42.03 -21.31
N GLY A 411 4.34 -40.85 -21.49
CA GLY A 411 3.74 -39.74 -22.24
C GLY A 411 4.00 -39.77 -23.74
N ASN A 412 4.76 -40.75 -24.24
CA ASN A 412 4.99 -40.98 -25.67
C ASN A 412 4.09 -42.08 -26.27
N GLN A 413 3.09 -42.54 -25.50
CA GLN A 413 2.00 -43.38 -25.98
C GLN A 413 0.68 -42.62 -25.80
N ILE A 414 0.36 -41.72 -26.73
CA ILE A 414 -0.98 -41.35 -27.22
C ILE A 414 -0.78 -40.54 -28.50
#